data_AF-A0A812NLZ7-F1
#
_entry.id   AF-A0A812NLZ7-F1
#
_cell.length_a   1.000
_cell.length_b   1.000
_cell.length_c   1.000
_cell.angle_alpha   90.00
_cell.angle_beta   90.00
_cell.angle_gamma   90.00
#
_symmetry.space_group_name_H-M   'P 1'
#
loop_
_entity.id
_entity.type
_entity.pdbx_description
1 polymer ?
#
loop_
_entity_poly.entity_id
_entity_poly.type
_entity_poly.pdbx_seq_one_letter_code
_entity_poly.pdbx_strand_id
1 'polypeptide(L)'
;MGAGIEVNQFHVTAAMRACSKAGKWETALALLESLDCLRVPQEEKIFGAAFSCCERCGKWQQVSACEQVTQWGQAVQLLVDMQAGQWTVALEILGSMPGLRVLPDAVTLASAISCLEKGEQWERALQLLSQGFGEKMQVNHIGLSAAISACEKAGQWKAACEVLRFSATARIRTDIVVYSAAIAACSRSGEWQAAFGLLEQMAVEHIRHDTVACTAAITACTNSTEWKSALSLLNSMNLQLLSPEIFAYTAALSACDLGERWEEALILMEDMQQSSMVIDGMHVGCAISAVQKRRGRPAAIRLLKALRATWPPLTPQSREADMEGLDVLSQRPGLLVLNKPAGVRTEDTLEQVARLGKVTEISRLDVPTSGLLPVVLDDETSTAARWYKAQFAGRLARKEYLCLCEGEVLPADGEQRVELPLRILPPGSGTARAAVDPLGREALTCYESLAVYSCDNKIWSLVRAKPKTGRMHQIRAHLASTGLPLVGDRVYGLPGPFWCPRLFLHCRRLTLLGWDGKELSIDAPLPAELRAALEHLEREAS
;
A
#
# COMPACT_ATOMS: atom_id res chain seq x y z
N MET A 1 -46.94 -26.16 -37.04
CA MET A 1 -45.49 -25.93 -37.06
C MET A 1 -45.13 -25.02 -35.90
N GLY A 2 -44.91 -25.59 -34.72
CA GLY A 2 -44.26 -24.87 -33.62
C GLY A 2 -42.85 -25.41 -33.55
N ALA A 3 -41.88 -24.67 -34.10
CA ALA A 3 -40.47 -24.98 -33.91
C ALA A 3 -40.15 -24.76 -32.44
N GLY A 4 -40.25 -25.81 -31.63
CA GLY A 4 -39.80 -25.80 -30.25
C GLY A 4 -38.31 -25.52 -30.26
N ILE A 5 -37.91 -24.37 -29.73
CA ILE A 5 -36.50 -24.04 -29.54
C ILE A 5 -35.97 -25.06 -28.54
N GLU A 6 -35.11 -25.98 -28.99
CA GLU A 6 -34.36 -26.82 -28.07
C GLU A 6 -33.44 -25.93 -27.25
N VAL A 7 -33.74 -25.82 -25.95
CA VAL A 7 -32.94 -25.04 -25.01
C VAL A 7 -31.59 -25.72 -24.88
N ASN A 8 -30.58 -25.11 -25.50
CA ASN A 8 -29.20 -25.57 -25.42
C ASN A 8 -28.39 -24.74 -24.40
N GLN A 9 -27.15 -25.16 -24.15
CA GLN A 9 -26.21 -24.55 -23.21
C GLN A 9 -26.04 -23.03 -23.37
N PHE A 10 -26.03 -22.52 -24.60
CA PHE A 10 -25.85 -21.09 -24.87
C PHE A 10 -27.03 -20.26 -24.35
N HIS A 11 -28.26 -20.76 -24.48
CA HIS A 11 -29.45 -20.10 -23.98
C HIS A 11 -29.45 -20.02 -22.46
N VAL A 12 -29.09 -21.11 -21.79
CA VAL A 12 -28.97 -21.16 -20.32
C VAL A 12 -27.88 -20.21 -19.83
N THR A 13 -26.69 -20.24 -20.43
CA THR A 13 -25.57 -19.36 -20.03
C THR A 13 -25.89 -17.88 -20.26
N ALA A 14 -26.57 -17.54 -21.36
CA ALA A 14 -27.02 -16.18 -21.63
C ALA A 14 -28.10 -15.71 -20.63
N ALA A 15 -29.06 -16.59 -20.30
CA ALA A 15 -30.08 -16.31 -19.29
C ALA A 15 -29.46 -16.10 -17.90
N MET A 16 -28.46 -16.91 -17.52
CA MET A 16 -27.75 -16.75 -16.26
C MET A 16 -26.92 -15.46 -16.21
N ARG A 17 -26.25 -15.08 -17.31
CA ARG A 17 -25.55 -13.78 -17.39
C ARG A 17 -26.51 -12.60 -17.32
N ALA A 18 -27.70 -12.72 -17.90
CA ALA A 18 -28.75 -11.70 -17.78
C ALA A 18 -29.27 -11.59 -16.34
N CYS A 19 -29.49 -12.73 -15.66
CA CYS A 19 -29.84 -12.75 -14.24
C CYS A 19 -28.75 -12.11 -13.37
N SER A 20 -27.46 -12.38 -13.66
CA SER A 20 -26.31 -11.78 -12.98
C SER A 20 -26.20 -10.27 -13.18
N LYS A 21 -26.50 -9.75 -14.37
CA LYS A 21 -26.57 -8.29 -14.60
C LYS A 21 -27.78 -7.64 -13.93
N ALA A 22 -28.87 -8.38 -13.78
CA ALA A 22 -30.12 -7.89 -13.19
C ALA A 22 -30.24 -8.10 -11.67
N GLY A 23 -29.29 -8.79 -11.03
CA GLY A 23 -29.33 -9.10 -9.59
C GLY A 23 -30.45 -10.06 -9.18
N LYS A 24 -30.97 -10.87 -10.11
CA LYS A 24 -32.10 -11.78 -9.85
C LYS A 24 -31.61 -13.21 -9.53
N TRP A 25 -31.16 -13.39 -8.29
CA TRP A 25 -30.57 -14.64 -7.81
C TRP A 25 -31.59 -15.80 -7.68
N GLU A 26 -32.85 -15.52 -7.32
CA GLU A 26 -33.92 -16.52 -7.19
C GLU A 26 -34.21 -17.24 -8.52
N THR A 27 -34.28 -16.46 -9.61
CA THR A 27 -34.47 -17.01 -10.95
C THR A 27 -33.27 -17.79 -11.44
N ALA A 28 -32.05 -17.42 -11.00
CA ALA A 28 -30.84 -18.16 -11.33
C ALA A 28 -30.79 -19.53 -10.64
N LEU A 29 -31.24 -19.61 -9.38
CA LEU A 29 -31.38 -20.87 -8.63
C LEU A 29 -32.47 -21.77 -9.22
N ALA A 30 -33.65 -21.22 -9.51
CA ALA A 30 -34.71 -21.99 -10.18
C ALA A 30 -34.26 -22.52 -11.56
N LEU A 31 -33.44 -21.74 -12.28
CA LEU A 31 -32.81 -22.17 -13.54
C LEU A 31 -31.83 -23.32 -13.31
N LEU A 32 -31.01 -23.28 -12.26
CA LEU A 32 -30.09 -24.38 -11.88
C LEU A 32 -30.86 -25.67 -11.56
N GLU A 33 -31.89 -25.61 -10.72
CA GLU A 33 -32.71 -26.77 -10.34
C GLU A 33 -33.43 -27.38 -11.56
N SER A 34 -33.74 -26.56 -12.56
CA SER A 34 -34.41 -26.99 -13.79
C SER A 34 -33.49 -27.64 -14.84
N LEU A 35 -32.16 -27.65 -14.65
CA LEU A 35 -31.21 -28.17 -15.64
C LEU A 35 -31.38 -29.67 -15.92
N ASP A 36 -31.72 -30.46 -14.89
CA ASP A 36 -31.98 -31.89 -15.02
C ASP A 36 -33.22 -32.17 -15.89
N CYS A 37 -34.26 -31.33 -15.74
CA CYS A 37 -35.47 -31.39 -16.55
C CYS A 37 -35.21 -30.98 -18.01
N LEU A 38 -34.21 -30.12 -18.25
CA LEU A 38 -33.85 -29.60 -19.57
C LEU A 38 -32.82 -30.47 -20.32
N ARG A 39 -32.26 -31.52 -19.69
CA ARG A 39 -31.23 -32.42 -20.27
C ARG A 39 -30.02 -31.68 -20.87
N VAL A 40 -29.68 -30.50 -20.34
CA VAL A 40 -28.50 -29.74 -20.76
C VAL A 40 -27.28 -30.30 -20.02
N PRO A 41 -26.14 -30.56 -20.71
CA PRO A 41 -24.93 -31.01 -20.04
C PRO A 41 -24.49 -30.01 -18.96
N GLN A 42 -24.28 -30.52 -17.75
CA GLN A 42 -23.84 -29.76 -16.60
C GLN A 42 -22.35 -29.39 -16.76
N GLU A 43 -22.08 -28.21 -17.34
CA GLU A 43 -20.72 -27.71 -17.56
C GLU A 43 -20.33 -26.54 -16.63
N GLU A 44 -19.03 -26.41 -16.37
CA GLU A 44 -18.35 -25.40 -15.52
C GLU A 44 -18.85 -23.96 -15.74
N LYS A 45 -19.16 -23.57 -16.98
CA LYS A 45 -19.61 -22.22 -17.35
C LYS A 45 -21.00 -21.86 -16.84
N ILE A 46 -21.90 -22.83 -16.68
CA ILE A 46 -23.28 -22.60 -16.21
C ILE A 46 -23.25 -22.34 -14.70
N PHE A 47 -22.50 -23.16 -13.95
CA PHE A 47 -22.31 -22.95 -12.51
C PHE A 47 -21.56 -21.64 -12.22
N GLY A 48 -20.48 -21.32 -12.94
CA GLY A 48 -19.76 -20.06 -12.75
C GLY A 48 -20.63 -18.82 -12.91
N ALA A 49 -21.60 -18.83 -13.84
CA ALA A 49 -22.55 -17.74 -14.02
C ALA A 49 -23.59 -17.65 -12.88
N ALA A 50 -24.04 -18.79 -12.35
CA ALA A 50 -24.98 -18.84 -11.23
C ALA A 50 -24.34 -18.36 -9.92
N PHE A 51 -23.11 -18.81 -9.63
CA PHE A 51 -22.36 -18.38 -8.46
C PHE A 51 -22.04 -16.87 -8.53
N SER A 52 -21.65 -16.33 -9.70
CA SER A 52 -21.42 -14.89 -9.88
C SER A 52 -22.70 -14.05 -9.69
N CYS A 53 -23.86 -14.59 -10.06
CA CYS A 53 -25.16 -13.95 -9.78
C CYS A 53 -25.43 -13.89 -8.27
N CYS A 54 -25.14 -14.96 -7.54
CA CYS A 54 -25.38 -15.06 -6.10
C CYS A 54 -24.34 -14.25 -5.28
N GLU A 55 -23.11 -14.11 -5.80
CA GLU A 55 -22.04 -13.25 -5.27
C GLU A 55 -22.46 -11.77 -5.25
N ARG A 56 -22.95 -11.24 -6.39
CA ARG A 56 -23.41 -9.84 -6.50
C ARG A 56 -24.57 -9.50 -5.57
N CYS A 57 -25.33 -10.52 -5.16
CA CYS A 57 -26.50 -10.35 -4.31
C CYS A 57 -26.23 -10.67 -2.83
N GLY A 58 -25.01 -11.09 -2.48
CA GLY A 58 -24.64 -11.46 -1.10
C GLY A 58 -25.38 -12.68 -0.55
N LYS A 59 -25.99 -13.52 -1.41
CA LYS A 59 -26.87 -14.64 -1.02
C LYS A 59 -26.33 -16.00 -1.49
N TRP A 60 -25.08 -16.29 -1.16
CA TRP A 60 -24.39 -17.51 -1.56
C TRP A 60 -24.80 -18.76 -0.75
N GLN A 61 -25.34 -18.58 0.47
CA GLN A 61 -25.86 -19.66 1.33
C GLN A 61 -27.00 -20.47 0.70
N GLN A 62 -27.67 -19.93 -0.31
CA GLN A 62 -28.75 -20.65 -1.00
C GLN A 62 -28.22 -21.54 -2.13
N VAL A 63 -26.99 -21.30 -2.60
CA VAL A 63 -26.33 -22.15 -3.59
C VAL A 63 -25.72 -23.38 -2.93
N SER A 64 -25.28 -23.29 -1.67
CA SER A 64 -24.80 -24.45 -0.90
C SER A 64 -25.89 -25.46 -0.55
N ALA A 65 -27.18 -25.06 -0.63
CA ALA A 65 -28.33 -25.93 -0.41
C ALA A 65 -28.70 -26.77 -1.65
N CYS A 66 -28.08 -26.54 -2.80
CA CYS A 66 -28.41 -27.23 -4.04
C CYS A 66 -27.75 -28.63 -4.07
N GLU A 67 -28.54 -29.68 -3.84
CA GLU A 67 -28.10 -31.09 -3.79
C GLU A 67 -27.43 -31.60 -5.09
N GLN A 68 -27.67 -30.93 -6.22
CA GLN A 68 -27.16 -31.32 -7.55
C GLN A 68 -25.70 -30.91 -7.83
N VAL A 69 -25.02 -30.19 -6.91
CA VAL A 69 -23.58 -29.88 -7.06
C VAL A 69 -22.74 -31.10 -6.65
N THR A 70 -22.94 -32.25 -7.28
CA THR A 70 -22.25 -33.51 -6.95
C THR A 70 -20.79 -33.55 -7.42
N GLN A 71 -20.26 -32.47 -7.99
CA GLN A 71 -18.84 -32.30 -8.31
C GLN A 71 -18.27 -31.06 -7.61
N TRP A 72 -18.28 -31.06 -6.28
CA TRP A 72 -17.70 -30.00 -5.42
C TRP A 72 -16.23 -29.65 -5.76
N GLY A 73 -15.46 -30.57 -6.35
CA GLY A 73 -14.11 -30.28 -6.87
C GLY A 73 -14.08 -29.19 -7.95
N GLN A 74 -15.12 -29.09 -8.79
CA GLN A 74 -15.27 -28.02 -9.79
C GLN A 74 -15.84 -26.73 -9.18
N ALA A 75 -16.71 -26.82 -8.18
CA ALA A 75 -17.25 -25.67 -7.47
C ALA A 75 -16.15 -24.88 -6.72
N VAL A 76 -15.14 -25.58 -6.19
CA VAL A 76 -14.01 -24.95 -5.49
C VAL A 76 -12.98 -24.37 -6.47
N GLN A 77 -12.73 -25.02 -7.62
CA GLN A 77 -11.93 -24.41 -8.71
C GLN A 77 -12.59 -23.13 -9.25
N LEU A 78 -13.93 -23.11 -9.35
CA LEU A 78 -14.70 -21.92 -9.73
C LEU A 78 -14.66 -20.81 -8.66
N LEU A 79 -14.46 -21.14 -7.37
CA LEU A 79 -14.22 -20.16 -6.30
C LEU A 79 -12.79 -19.56 -6.36
N VAL A 80 -11.80 -20.31 -6.89
CA VAL A 80 -10.44 -19.78 -7.15
C VAL A 80 -10.46 -18.68 -8.22
N ASP A 81 -11.27 -18.89 -9.26
CA ASP A 81 -11.47 -17.92 -10.35
C ASP A 81 -12.29 -16.70 -9.90
N MET A 82 -12.99 -16.78 -8.77
CA MET A 82 -13.69 -15.65 -8.17
C MET A 82 -12.72 -14.74 -7.41
N GLN A 83 -12.55 -13.53 -7.94
CA GLN A 83 -11.57 -12.54 -7.50
C GLN A 83 -11.88 -11.87 -6.14
N ALA A 84 -12.96 -12.24 -5.45
CA ALA A 84 -13.37 -11.59 -4.21
C ALA A 84 -12.94 -12.42 -2.99
N GLY A 85 -12.16 -11.82 -2.09
CA GLY A 85 -11.61 -12.43 -0.85
C GLY A 85 -12.65 -12.87 0.20
N GLN A 86 -13.68 -13.61 -0.20
CA GLN A 86 -14.67 -14.24 0.66
C GLN A 86 -14.17 -15.60 1.18
N TRP A 87 -13.10 -15.55 1.97
CA TRP A 87 -12.48 -16.73 2.57
C TRP A 87 -13.41 -17.48 3.54
N THR A 88 -14.41 -16.82 4.10
CA THR A 88 -15.43 -17.43 4.98
C THR A 88 -16.24 -18.51 4.25
N VAL A 89 -16.58 -18.25 2.99
CA VAL A 89 -17.34 -19.17 2.13
C VAL A 89 -16.52 -20.42 1.84
N ALA A 90 -15.23 -20.27 1.55
CA ALA A 90 -14.33 -21.38 1.31
C ALA A 90 -14.20 -22.31 2.54
N LEU A 91 -14.16 -21.74 3.74
CA LEU A 91 -14.10 -22.51 4.99
C LEU A 91 -15.41 -23.23 5.32
N GLU A 92 -16.56 -22.58 5.09
CA GLU A 92 -17.87 -23.23 5.30
C GLU A 92 -18.08 -24.39 4.32
N ILE A 93 -17.69 -24.22 3.07
CA ILE A 93 -17.73 -25.30 2.07
C ILE A 93 -16.84 -26.45 2.51
N LEU A 94 -15.57 -26.21 2.87
CA LEU A 94 -14.67 -27.24 3.41
C LEU A 94 -15.26 -27.95 4.64
N GLY A 95 -15.89 -27.21 5.56
CA GLY A 95 -16.53 -27.77 6.76
C GLY A 95 -17.77 -28.62 6.47
N SER A 96 -18.44 -28.39 5.34
CA SER A 96 -19.63 -29.16 4.92
C SER A 96 -19.30 -30.46 4.16
N MET A 97 -18.09 -30.58 3.60
CA MET A 97 -17.67 -31.75 2.81
C MET A 97 -17.69 -33.10 3.56
N PRO A 98 -17.28 -33.19 4.85
CA PRO A 98 -17.37 -34.43 5.62
C PRO A 98 -18.81 -34.93 5.80
N GLY A 99 -19.77 -34.01 5.94
CA GLY A 99 -21.20 -34.32 6.04
C GLY A 99 -21.78 -34.93 4.76
N LEU A 100 -21.15 -34.63 3.62
CA LEU A 100 -21.52 -35.12 2.29
C LEU A 100 -20.70 -36.36 1.86
N ARG A 101 -19.85 -36.89 2.75
CA ARG A 101 -18.94 -38.04 2.49
C ARG A 101 -17.96 -37.82 1.32
N VAL A 102 -17.65 -36.56 1.00
CA VAL A 102 -16.61 -36.21 0.02
C VAL A 102 -15.37 -35.77 0.79
N LEU A 103 -14.22 -36.38 0.52
CA LEU A 103 -12.95 -35.95 1.11
C LEU A 103 -12.37 -34.79 0.27
N PRO A 104 -11.94 -33.68 0.89
CA PRO A 104 -11.16 -32.64 0.23
C PRO A 104 -9.94 -33.25 -0.48
N ASP A 105 -9.71 -32.85 -1.73
CA ASP A 105 -8.50 -33.21 -2.46
C ASP A 105 -7.42 -32.11 -2.33
N ALA A 106 -6.23 -32.39 -2.87
CA ALA A 106 -5.09 -31.46 -2.85
C ALA A 106 -5.42 -30.10 -3.48
N VAL A 107 -6.25 -30.09 -4.53
CA VAL A 107 -6.65 -28.89 -5.28
C VAL A 107 -7.63 -28.06 -4.46
N THR A 108 -8.60 -28.71 -3.81
CA THR A 108 -9.59 -28.10 -2.92
C THR A 108 -8.92 -27.38 -1.75
N LEU A 109 -7.93 -28.04 -1.12
CA LEU A 109 -7.15 -27.42 -0.04
C LEU A 109 -6.28 -26.26 -0.52
N ALA A 110 -5.56 -26.41 -1.64
CA ALA A 110 -4.74 -25.34 -2.20
C ALA A 110 -5.58 -24.09 -2.57
N SER A 111 -6.78 -24.34 -3.12
CA SER A 111 -7.76 -23.31 -3.46
C SER A 111 -8.24 -22.54 -2.25
N ALA A 112 -8.61 -23.24 -1.18
CA ALA A 112 -9.03 -22.59 0.07
C ALA A 112 -7.90 -21.77 0.71
N ILE A 113 -6.68 -22.27 0.67
CA ILE A 113 -5.49 -21.54 1.15
C ILE A 113 -5.27 -20.26 0.31
N SER A 114 -5.45 -20.31 -1.02
CA SER A 114 -5.37 -19.12 -1.87
C SER A 114 -6.50 -18.11 -1.58
N CYS A 115 -7.71 -18.55 -1.26
CA CYS A 115 -8.77 -17.66 -0.80
C CYS A 115 -8.38 -16.96 0.52
N LEU A 116 -7.75 -17.68 1.45
CA LEU A 116 -7.24 -17.12 2.72
C LEU A 116 -6.08 -16.15 2.51
N GLU A 117 -5.22 -16.41 1.53
CA GLU A 117 -4.13 -15.52 1.09
C GLU A 117 -4.67 -14.19 0.54
N LYS A 118 -5.76 -14.22 -0.24
CA LYS A 118 -6.47 -12.99 -0.68
C LYS A 118 -7.19 -12.28 0.47
N GLY A 119 -7.60 -13.02 1.49
CA GLY A 119 -8.25 -12.51 2.71
C GLY A 119 -7.31 -12.06 3.83
N GLU A 120 -5.99 -12.13 3.62
CA GLU A 120 -4.93 -11.85 4.61
C GLU A 120 -5.04 -12.67 5.92
N GLN A 121 -5.70 -13.83 5.89
CA GLN A 121 -5.90 -14.71 7.05
C GLN A 121 -4.81 -15.78 7.16
N TRP A 122 -3.57 -15.36 7.44
CA TRP A 122 -2.40 -16.26 7.48
C TRP A 122 -2.52 -17.38 8.53
N GLU A 123 -3.05 -17.11 9.74
CA GLU A 123 -3.18 -18.11 10.81
C GLU A 123 -4.05 -19.30 10.38
N ARG A 124 -5.18 -18.99 9.74
CA ARG A 124 -6.12 -20.00 9.24
C ARG A 124 -5.54 -20.76 8.05
N ALA A 125 -4.78 -20.09 7.19
CA ALA A 125 -4.08 -20.74 6.09
C ALA A 125 -3.09 -21.81 6.60
N LEU A 126 -2.35 -21.50 7.67
CA LEU A 126 -1.43 -22.45 8.32
C LEU A 126 -2.16 -23.57 9.07
N GLN A 127 -3.30 -23.29 9.68
CA GLN A 127 -4.15 -24.33 10.28
C GLN A 127 -4.66 -25.32 9.23
N LEU A 128 -5.17 -24.85 8.09
CA LEU A 128 -5.58 -25.72 6.99
C LEU A 128 -4.40 -26.51 6.41
N LEU A 129 -3.25 -25.87 6.28
CA LEU A 129 -2.04 -26.54 5.80
C LEU A 129 -1.63 -27.67 6.75
N SER A 130 -1.61 -27.44 8.07
CA SER A 130 -1.25 -28.46 9.06
C SER A 130 -2.28 -29.60 9.15
N GLN A 131 -3.57 -29.31 9.00
CA GLN A 131 -4.63 -30.32 8.87
C GLN A 131 -4.43 -31.18 7.62
N GLY A 132 -4.11 -30.56 6.48
CA GLY A 132 -3.84 -31.25 5.23
C GLY A 132 -2.65 -32.21 5.27
N PHE A 133 -1.72 -32.04 6.22
CA PHE A 133 -0.62 -32.98 6.45
C PHE A 133 -0.94 -34.10 7.46
N GLY A 134 -1.87 -33.85 8.40
CA GLY A 134 -2.23 -34.80 9.47
C GLY A 134 -3.22 -35.88 9.03
N GLU A 135 -4.13 -35.52 8.13
CA GLU A 135 -4.96 -36.48 7.39
C GLU A 135 -4.16 -36.95 6.16
N LYS A 136 -4.39 -38.15 5.61
CA LYS A 136 -3.64 -38.71 4.45
C LYS A 136 -3.81 -37.93 3.12
N MET A 137 -4.07 -36.62 3.18
CA MET A 137 -4.18 -35.72 2.05
C MET A 137 -2.79 -35.29 1.59
N GLN A 138 -2.58 -35.22 0.27
CA GLN A 138 -1.33 -34.74 -0.28
C GLN A 138 -1.42 -33.23 -0.49
N VAL A 139 -0.86 -32.44 0.44
CA VAL A 139 -0.60 -31.02 0.19
C VAL A 139 0.38 -30.93 -0.98
N ASN A 140 -0.01 -30.21 -2.03
CA ASN A 140 0.83 -29.96 -3.20
C ASN A 140 1.63 -28.66 -3.05
N HIS A 141 2.55 -28.43 -3.98
CA HIS A 141 3.37 -27.21 -4.04
C HIS A 141 2.53 -25.92 -4.09
N ILE A 142 1.37 -25.94 -4.75
CA ILE A 142 0.48 -24.78 -4.88
C ILE A 142 -0.07 -24.34 -3.52
N GLY A 143 -0.54 -25.29 -2.69
CA GLY A 143 -1.02 -25.00 -1.34
C GLY A 143 0.09 -24.45 -0.42
N LEU A 144 1.32 -24.97 -0.57
CA LEU A 144 2.48 -24.48 0.16
C LEU A 144 2.84 -23.04 -0.24
N SER A 145 2.89 -22.76 -1.55
CA SER A 145 3.19 -21.43 -2.09
C SER A 145 2.16 -20.40 -1.64
N ALA A 146 0.86 -20.74 -1.71
CA ALA A 146 -0.21 -19.87 -1.23
C ALA A 146 -0.14 -19.60 0.28
N ALA A 147 0.21 -20.61 1.09
CA ALA A 147 0.38 -20.44 2.53
C ALA A 147 1.56 -19.50 2.87
N ILE A 148 2.70 -19.65 2.19
CA ILE A 148 3.86 -18.77 2.38
C ILE A 148 3.56 -17.36 1.86
N SER A 149 2.84 -17.21 0.75
CA SER A 149 2.41 -15.90 0.26
C SER A 149 1.42 -15.22 1.23
N ALA A 150 0.56 -15.98 1.91
CA ALA A 150 -0.28 -15.45 2.99
C ALA A 150 0.59 -14.95 4.17
N CYS A 151 1.61 -15.71 4.56
CA CYS A 151 2.60 -15.29 5.58
C CYS A 151 3.39 -14.06 5.13
N GLU A 152 3.75 -13.97 3.85
CA GLU A 152 4.40 -12.81 3.25
C GLU A 152 3.52 -11.58 3.40
N LYS A 153 2.24 -11.63 2.98
CA LYS A 153 1.27 -10.53 3.13
C LYS A 153 1.11 -10.07 4.57
N ALA A 154 1.10 -11.01 5.51
CA ALA A 154 1.03 -10.71 6.93
C ALA A 154 2.37 -10.25 7.55
N GLY A 155 3.50 -10.36 6.84
CA GLY A 155 4.84 -10.07 7.37
C GLY A 155 5.26 -11.02 8.50
N GLN A 156 4.82 -12.27 8.45
CA GLN A 156 5.09 -13.30 9.46
C GLN A 156 6.24 -14.22 9.02
N TRP A 157 7.47 -13.71 9.13
CA TRP A 157 8.67 -14.43 8.67
C TRP A 157 8.92 -15.75 9.42
N LYS A 158 8.64 -15.80 10.73
CA LYS A 158 8.85 -17.01 11.55
C LYS A 158 7.99 -18.16 11.06
N ALA A 159 6.71 -17.87 10.82
CA ALA A 159 5.77 -18.85 10.30
C ALA A 159 6.15 -19.30 8.88
N ALA A 160 6.59 -18.39 8.01
CA ALA A 160 7.11 -18.75 6.69
C ALA A 160 8.32 -19.70 6.76
N CYS A 161 9.28 -19.41 7.66
CA CYS A 161 10.45 -20.27 7.89
C CYS A 161 10.07 -21.64 8.47
N GLU A 162 9.09 -21.71 9.37
CA GLU A 162 8.58 -22.96 9.90
C GLU A 162 7.96 -23.81 8.79
N VAL A 163 7.09 -23.22 7.96
CA VAL A 163 6.48 -23.91 6.80
C VAL A 163 7.54 -24.45 5.85
N LEU A 164 8.62 -23.70 5.58
CA LEU A 164 9.75 -24.18 4.78
C LEU A 164 10.44 -25.40 5.41
N ARG A 165 10.74 -25.36 6.73
CA ARG A 165 11.33 -26.50 7.45
C ARG A 165 10.42 -27.72 7.45
N PHE A 166 9.12 -27.51 7.59
CA PHE A 166 8.13 -28.60 7.49
C PHE A 166 8.07 -29.18 6.08
N SER A 167 8.14 -28.35 5.03
CA SER A 167 8.15 -28.82 3.64
C SER A 167 9.40 -29.67 3.31
N ALA A 168 10.57 -29.31 3.86
CA ALA A 168 11.79 -30.09 3.76
C ALA A 168 11.65 -31.47 4.44
N THR A 169 10.98 -31.52 5.60
CA THR A 169 10.71 -32.77 6.33
C THR A 169 9.72 -33.66 5.57
N ALA A 170 8.71 -33.05 4.94
CA ALA A 170 7.70 -33.73 4.11
C ALA A 170 8.21 -34.11 2.70
N ARG A 171 9.46 -33.77 2.35
CA ARG A 171 10.08 -33.98 1.02
C ARG A 171 9.26 -33.39 -0.14
N ILE A 172 8.54 -32.30 0.09
CA ILE A 172 7.88 -31.55 -0.98
C ILE A 172 8.95 -30.74 -1.72
N ARG A 173 8.97 -30.83 -3.04
CA ARG A 173 9.91 -30.05 -3.87
C ARG A 173 9.55 -28.56 -3.77
N THR A 174 10.37 -27.81 -3.07
CA THR A 174 10.33 -26.34 -3.03
C THR A 174 10.99 -25.78 -4.29
N ASP A 175 10.49 -24.64 -4.75
CA ASP A 175 11.02 -23.93 -5.91
C ASP A 175 11.50 -22.53 -5.51
N ILE A 176 11.98 -21.78 -6.50
CA ILE A 176 12.43 -20.40 -6.32
C ILE A 176 11.30 -19.52 -5.77
N VAL A 177 10.04 -19.75 -6.19
CA VAL A 177 8.88 -18.95 -5.79
C VAL A 177 8.59 -19.07 -4.29
N VAL A 178 8.69 -20.29 -3.75
CA VAL A 178 8.47 -20.56 -2.32
C VAL A 178 9.54 -19.87 -1.46
N TYR A 179 10.81 -19.93 -1.88
CA TYR A 179 11.88 -19.23 -1.18
C TYR A 179 11.81 -17.70 -1.34
N SER A 180 11.52 -17.20 -2.53
CA SER A 180 11.43 -15.75 -2.78
C SER A 180 10.28 -15.13 -1.99
N ALA A 181 9.14 -15.81 -1.86
CA ALA A 181 8.03 -15.39 -1.00
C ALA A 181 8.41 -15.40 0.49
N ALA A 182 9.17 -16.39 0.96
CA ALA A 182 9.65 -16.42 2.34
C ALA A 182 10.66 -15.31 2.63
N ILE A 183 11.59 -15.04 1.71
CA ILE A 183 12.55 -13.93 1.82
C ILE A 183 11.81 -12.58 1.75
N ALA A 184 10.77 -12.47 0.92
CA ALA A 184 9.90 -11.30 0.88
C ALA A 184 9.15 -11.10 2.21
N ALA A 185 8.74 -12.18 2.90
CA ALA A 185 8.19 -12.11 4.25
C ALA A 185 9.23 -11.54 5.25
N CYS A 186 10.48 -12.03 5.20
CA CYS A 186 11.59 -11.48 5.99
C CYS A 186 11.83 -10.00 5.68
N SER A 187 11.71 -9.58 4.42
CA SER A 187 11.89 -8.18 4.02
C SER A 187 10.87 -7.25 4.68
N ARG A 188 9.60 -7.68 4.80
CA ARG A 188 8.53 -6.90 5.45
C ARG A 188 8.72 -6.77 6.96
N SER A 189 9.34 -7.77 7.58
CA SER A 189 9.66 -7.76 9.02
C SER A 189 11.01 -7.10 9.34
N GLY A 190 11.86 -6.86 8.33
CA GLY A 190 13.21 -6.29 8.50
C GLY A 190 14.26 -7.28 9.02
N GLU A 191 14.01 -8.57 8.86
CA GLU A 191 14.79 -9.65 9.49
C GLU A 191 15.81 -10.20 8.49
N TRP A 192 16.87 -9.42 8.29
CA TRP A 192 17.87 -9.68 7.24
C TRP A 192 18.68 -10.96 7.47
N GLN A 193 18.94 -11.35 8.72
CA GLN A 193 19.69 -12.58 9.03
C GLN A 193 18.92 -13.82 8.57
N ALA A 194 17.60 -13.83 8.77
CA ALA A 194 16.74 -14.90 8.30
C ALA A 194 16.71 -14.95 6.77
N ALA A 195 16.63 -13.78 6.10
CA ALA A 195 16.72 -13.70 4.64
C ALA A 195 18.05 -14.25 4.10
N PHE A 196 19.19 -13.92 4.72
CA PHE A 196 20.50 -14.44 4.30
C PHE A 196 20.60 -15.95 4.54
N GLY A 197 20.13 -16.45 5.68
CA GLY A 197 20.07 -17.89 5.94
C GLY A 197 19.22 -18.65 4.91
N LEU A 198 18.12 -18.07 4.45
CA LEU A 198 17.31 -18.65 3.37
C LEU A 198 18.03 -18.62 2.02
N LEU A 199 18.75 -17.55 1.68
CA LEU A 199 19.58 -17.49 0.47
C LEU A 199 20.73 -18.51 0.48
N GLU A 200 21.34 -18.75 1.64
CA GLU A 200 22.34 -19.81 1.83
C GLU A 200 21.71 -21.20 1.68
N GLN A 201 20.53 -21.43 2.26
CA GLN A 201 19.81 -22.69 2.11
C GLN A 201 19.44 -22.97 0.63
N MET A 202 18.99 -21.96 -0.12
CA MET A 202 18.77 -22.09 -1.57
C MET A 202 20.05 -22.55 -2.30
N ALA A 203 21.21 -22.00 -1.91
CA ALA A 203 22.49 -22.36 -2.51
C ALA A 203 22.88 -23.82 -2.22
N VAL A 204 22.64 -24.28 -0.99
CA VAL A 204 22.87 -25.68 -0.57
C VAL A 204 21.94 -26.65 -1.30
N GLU A 205 20.69 -26.26 -1.53
CA GLU A 205 19.70 -27.03 -2.31
C GLU A 205 19.91 -26.93 -3.83
N HIS A 206 21.01 -26.29 -4.28
CA HIS A 206 21.37 -26.05 -5.68
C HIS A 206 20.29 -25.28 -6.48
N ILE A 207 19.49 -24.46 -5.79
CA ILE A 207 18.52 -23.56 -6.38
C ILE A 207 19.26 -22.26 -6.75
N ARG A 208 19.20 -21.87 -8.02
CA ARG A 208 19.85 -20.63 -8.47
C ARG A 208 19.15 -19.42 -7.84
N HIS A 209 19.95 -18.49 -7.31
CA HIS A 209 19.46 -17.18 -6.89
C HIS A 209 18.80 -16.47 -8.06
N ASP A 210 17.63 -15.90 -7.82
CA ASP A 210 16.96 -15.01 -8.74
C ASP A 210 17.16 -13.55 -8.31
N THR A 211 16.89 -12.63 -9.24
CA THR A 211 16.96 -11.19 -8.96
C THR A 211 15.97 -10.78 -7.87
N VAL A 212 14.82 -11.44 -7.80
CA VAL A 212 13.73 -11.14 -6.86
C VAL A 212 14.12 -11.48 -5.42
N ALA A 213 14.63 -12.68 -5.13
CA ALA A 213 15.05 -13.06 -3.78
C ALA A 213 16.20 -12.19 -3.28
N CYS A 214 17.20 -11.92 -4.12
CA CYS A 214 18.31 -11.05 -3.74
C CYS A 214 17.81 -9.61 -3.47
N THR A 215 16.93 -9.06 -4.31
CA THR A 215 16.33 -7.73 -4.09
C THR A 215 15.51 -7.68 -2.81
N ALA A 216 14.74 -8.72 -2.50
CA ALA A 216 13.98 -8.82 -1.26
C ALA A 216 14.90 -8.88 -0.02
N ALA A 217 16.03 -9.60 -0.11
CA ALA A 217 17.03 -9.63 0.96
C ALA A 217 17.76 -8.29 1.15
N ILE A 218 18.12 -7.59 0.06
CA ILE A 218 18.65 -6.20 0.13
C ILE A 218 17.63 -5.29 0.82
N THR A 219 16.34 -5.43 0.47
CA THR A 219 15.25 -4.66 1.09
C THR A 219 15.11 -4.98 2.59
N ALA A 220 15.34 -6.24 2.99
CA ALA A 220 15.38 -6.62 4.40
C ALA A 220 16.52 -5.90 5.14
N CYS A 221 17.72 -5.82 4.54
CA CYS A 221 18.85 -5.07 5.09
C CYS A 221 18.58 -3.57 5.22
N THR A 222 17.79 -2.98 4.30
CA THR A 222 17.38 -1.58 4.42
C THR A 222 16.62 -1.34 5.71
N ASN A 223 15.68 -2.24 6.06
CA ASN A 223 14.85 -2.07 7.25
C ASN A 223 15.62 -2.29 8.57
N SER A 224 16.74 -3.03 8.54
CA SER A 224 17.62 -3.24 9.70
C SER A 224 18.82 -2.30 9.75
N THR A 225 18.93 -1.33 8.84
CA THR A 225 20.06 -0.37 8.71
C THR A 225 21.43 -1.01 8.39
N GLU A 226 21.45 -2.27 7.98
CA GLU A 226 22.69 -3.01 7.65
C GLU A 226 23.14 -2.78 6.20
N TRP A 227 23.66 -1.58 5.95
CA TRP A 227 24.10 -1.16 4.61
C TRP A 227 25.27 -1.99 4.06
N LYS A 228 26.15 -2.54 4.91
CA LYS A 228 27.30 -3.34 4.47
C LYS A 228 26.86 -4.61 3.76
N SER A 229 25.93 -5.35 4.39
CA SER A 229 25.38 -6.59 3.84
C SER A 229 24.58 -6.33 2.57
N ALA A 230 23.84 -5.22 2.52
CA ALA A 230 23.12 -4.78 1.32
C ALA A 230 24.07 -4.54 0.13
N LEU A 231 25.15 -3.79 0.33
CA LEU A 231 26.15 -3.52 -0.71
C LEU A 231 26.92 -4.78 -1.12
N SER A 232 27.28 -5.63 -0.17
CA SER A 232 27.94 -6.91 -0.45
C SER A 232 27.07 -7.82 -1.32
N LEU A 233 25.77 -7.89 -1.02
CA LEU A 233 24.82 -8.68 -1.78
C LEU A 233 24.61 -8.10 -3.19
N LEU A 234 24.48 -6.79 -3.33
CA LEU A 234 24.39 -6.13 -4.65
C LEU A 234 25.64 -6.39 -5.50
N ASN A 235 26.83 -6.30 -4.90
CA ASN A 235 28.08 -6.65 -5.59
C ASN A 235 28.14 -8.12 -5.97
N SER A 236 27.63 -9.03 -5.12
CA SER A 236 27.56 -10.45 -5.46
C SER A 236 26.61 -10.73 -6.63
N MET A 237 25.50 -9.98 -6.76
CA MET A 237 24.60 -10.07 -7.93
C MET A 237 25.34 -9.70 -9.22
N ASN A 238 26.08 -8.58 -9.19
CA ASN A 238 26.91 -8.14 -10.31
C ASN A 238 27.95 -9.20 -10.71
N LEU A 239 28.62 -9.81 -9.72
CA LEU A 239 29.62 -10.86 -9.95
C LEU A 239 29.00 -12.16 -10.50
N GLN A 240 27.77 -12.49 -10.11
CA GLN A 240 27.03 -13.65 -10.60
C GLN A 240 26.32 -13.40 -11.94
N LEU A 241 26.55 -12.24 -12.58
CA LEU A 241 25.89 -11.82 -13.82
C LEU A 241 24.36 -11.77 -13.71
N LEU A 242 23.83 -11.65 -12.48
CA LEU A 242 22.45 -11.29 -12.26
C LEU A 242 22.36 -9.79 -12.50
N SER A 243 21.74 -9.35 -13.59
CA SER A 243 21.54 -7.93 -13.87
C SER A 243 20.67 -7.33 -12.77
N PRO A 244 21.22 -6.54 -11.81
CA PRO A 244 20.41 -6.00 -10.74
C PRO A 244 19.44 -5.00 -11.36
N GLU A 245 18.17 -5.15 -11.05
CA GLU A 245 17.16 -4.23 -11.54
C GLU A 245 17.20 -2.91 -10.74
N ILE A 246 16.50 -1.90 -11.25
CA ILE A 246 16.39 -0.57 -10.61
C ILE A 246 16.02 -0.72 -9.12
N PHE A 247 15.12 -1.65 -8.78
CA PHE A 247 14.68 -1.91 -7.41
C PHE A 247 15.81 -2.32 -6.45
N ALA A 248 16.79 -3.10 -6.89
CA ALA A 248 17.93 -3.51 -6.06
C ALA A 248 18.79 -2.29 -5.69
N TYR A 249 19.04 -1.41 -6.66
CA TYR A 249 19.74 -0.14 -6.42
C TYR A 249 18.92 0.81 -5.54
N THR A 250 17.60 0.92 -5.74
CA THR A 250 16.74 1.75 -4.87
C THR A 250 16.81 1.29 -3.41
N ALA A 251 16.78 -0.03 -3.16
CA ALA A 251 16.88 -0.61 -1.83
C ALA A 251 18.27 -0.38 -1.21
N ALA A 252 19.34 -0.58 -1.99
CA ALA A 252 20.72 -0.32 -1.55
C ALA A 252 20.96 1.16 -1.24
N LEU A 253 20.51 2.10 -2.09
CA LEU A 253 20.57 3.54 -1.83
C LEU A 253 19.79 3.94 -0.58
N SER A 254 18.61 3.33 -0.38
CA SER A 254 17.82 3.55 0.84
C SER A 254 18.56 3.03 2.08
N ALA A 255 19.26 1.90 1.98
CA ALA A 255 20.10 1.40 3.06
C ALA A 255 21.28 2.34 3.34
N CYS A 256 21.91 2.91 2.30
CA CYS A 256 22.95 3.94 2.45
C CYS A 256 22.43 5.25 3.07
N ASP A 257 21.20 5.68 2.76
CA ASP A 257 20.56 6.84 3.43
C ASP A 257 20.36 6.58 4.93
N LEU A 258 19.87 5.39 5.29
CA LEU A 258 19.67 5.01 6.69
C LEU A 258 20.99 4.85 7.43
N GLY A 259 22.01 4.25 6.80
CA GLY A 259 23.37 4.12 7.34
C GLY A 259 24.22 5.40 7.29
N GLU A 260 23.66 6.50 6.77
CA GLU A 260 24.34 7.80 6.59
C GLU A 260 25.67 7.70 5.81
N ARG A 261 25.75 6.76 4.85
CA ARG A 261 26.92 6.54 3.99
C ARG A 261 26.74 7.23 2.64
N TRP A 262 26.90 8.56 2.65
CA TRP A 262 26.70 9.39 1.47
C TRP A 262 27.70 9.11 0.34
N GLU A 263 28.93 8.70 0.64
CA GLU A 263 29.97 8.37 -0.36
C GLU A 263 29.54 7.14 -1.18
N GLU A 264 29.13 6.06 -0.49
CA GLU A 264 28.63 4.85 -1.15
C GLU A 264 27.38 5.14 -1.97
N ALA A 265 26.48 6.01 -1.47
CA ALA A 265 25.28 6.40 -2.20
C ALA A 265 25.61 7.13 -3.52
N LEU A 266 26.67 7.93 -3.56
CA LEU A 266 27.11 8.59 -4.79
C LEU A 266 27.77 7.61 -5.76
N ILE A 267 28.60 6.68 -5.25
CA ILE A 267 29.19 5.61 -6.07
C ILE A 267 28.08 4.78 -6.73
N LEU A 268 27.07 4.36 -5.96
CA LEU A 268 25.92 3.64 -6.52
C LEU A 268 25.17 4.43 -7.60
N MET A 269 25.04 5.75 -7.44
CA MET A 269 24.41 6.59 -8.47
C MET A 269 25.26 6.67 -9.74
N GLU A 270 26.58 6.73 -9.61
CA GLU A 270 27.51 6.69 -10.74
C GLU A 270 27.43 5.34 -11.46
N ASP A 271 27.39 4.23 -10.72
CA ASP A 271 27.23 2.87 -11.27
C ASP A 271 25.92 2.70 -12.04
N MET A 272 24.81 3.23 -11.49
CA MET A 272 23.51 3.25 -12.18
C MET A 272 23.57 4.06 -13.49
N GLN A 273 24.28 5.19 -13.49
CA GLN A 273 24.44 6.03 -14.67
C GLN A 273 25.29 5.33 -15.74
N GLN A 274 26.38 4.66 -15.35
CA GLN A 274 27.24 3.88 -16.26
C GLN A 274 26.49 2.69 -16.87
N SER A 275 25.61 2.07 -16.09
CA SER A 275 24.75 0.97 -16.53
C SER A 275 23.54 1.44 -17.37
N SER A 276 23.48 2.73 -17.73
CA SER A 276 22.40 3.35 -18.51
C SER A 276 20.99 3.14 -17.91
N MET A 277 20.89 3.04 -16.58
CA MET A 277 19.63 2.89 -15.88
C MET A 277 18.92 4.23 -15.71
N VAL A 278 17.59 4.22 -15.70
CA VAL A 278 16.80 5.43 -15.46
C VAL A 278 16.88 5.80 -13.98
N ILE A 279 17.58 6.91 -13.69
CA ILE A 279 17.62 7.50 -12.36
C ILE A 279 16.35 8.35 -12.17
N ASP A 280 15.51 7.99 -11.21
CA ASP A 280 14.33 8.78 -10.83
C ASP A 280 14.62 9.75 -9.66
N GLY A 281 13.61 10.49 -9.22
CA GLY A 281 13.75 11.39 -8.09
C GLY A 281 13.92 10.68 -6.73
N MET A 282 13.47 9.44 -6.57
CA MET A 282 13.68 8.67 -5.34
C MET A 282 15.16 8.36 -5.12
N HIS A 283 15.86 7.88 -6.16
CA HIS A 283 17.30 7.59 -6.10
C HIS A 283 18.12 8.83 -5.72
N VAL A 284 17.86 9.95 -6.43
CA VAL A 284 18.49 11.25 -6.16
C VAL A 284 18.16 11.73 -4.74
N GLY A 285 16.92 11.55 -4.31
CA GLY A 285 16.47 11.89 -2.97
C GLY A 285 17.19 11.13 -1.86
N CYS A 286 17.38 9.81 -2.00
CA CYS A 286 18.15 9.01 -1.05
C CYS A 286 19.57 9.54 -0.87
N ALA A 287 20.28 9.84 -1.97
CA ALA A 287 21.64 10.38 -1.91
C ALA A 287 21.69 11.78 -1.27
N ILE A 288 20.75 12.67 -1.63
CA ILE A 288 20.64 14.01 -1.04
C ILE A 288 20.36 13.93 0.45
N SER A 289 19.47 13.04 0.87
CA SER A 289 19.16 12.83 2.28
C SER A 289 20.39 12.34 3.05
N ALA A 290 21.15 11.38 2.51
CA ALA A 290 22.39 10.89 3.11
C ALA A 290 23.41 12.04 3.30
N VAL A 291 23.59 12.88 2.28
CA VAL A 291 24.45 14.07 2.34
C VAL A 291 23.91 15.08 3.35
N GLN A 292 22.60 15.30 3.41
CA GLN A 292 21.98 16.25 4.33
C GLN A 292 22.24 15.87 5.80
N LYS A 293 22.11 14.58 6.14
CA LYS A 293 22.36 14.09 7.51
C LYS A 293 23.81 14.31 7.95
N ARG A 294 24.79 14.08 7.05
CA ARG A 294 26.22 14.16 7.37
C ARG A 294 26.86 15.53 7.19
N ARG A 295 26.53 16.22 6.10
CA ARG A 295 27.17 17.49 5.67
C ARG A 295 26.23 18.70 5.74
N GLY A 296 24.99 18.50 6.19
CA GLY A 296 24.01 19.55 6.36
C GLY A 296 23.28 19.93 5.07
N ARG A 297 22.20 20.69 5.26
CA ARG A 297 21.30 21.14 4.19
C ARG A 297 22.00 21.92 3.05
N PRO A 298 22.95 22.84 3.28
CA PRO A 298 23.59 23.57 2.20
C PRO A 298 24.38 22.68 1.24
N ALA A 299 25.03 21.62 1.76
CA ALA A 299 25.75 20.65 0.93
C ALA A 299 24.78 19.84 0.06
N ALA A 300 23.66 19.39 0.63
CA ALA A 300 22.61 18.67 -0.07
C ALA A 300 21.98 19.49 -1.21
N ILE A 301 21.72 20.79 -0.98
CA ILE A 301 21.21 21.70 -2.01
C ILE A 301 22.24 21.90 -3.14
N ARG A 302 23.52 22.02 -2.82
CA ARG A 302 24.59 22.14 -3.84
C ARG A 302 24.66 20.90 -4.72
N LEU A 303 24.60 19.70 -4.11
CA LEU A 303 24.58 18.44 -4.86
C LEU A 303 23.37 18.38 -5.79
N LEU A 304 22.17 18.65 -5.29
CA LEU A 304 20.95 18.64 -6.10
C LEU A 304 21.05 19.59 -7.30
N LYS A 305 21.57 20.80 -7.09
CA LYS A 305 21.78 21.79 -8.17
C LYS A 305 22.81 21.31 -9.20
N ALA A 306 23.90 20.67 -8.76
CA ALA A 306 24.91 20.11 -9.64
C ALA A 306 24.33 18.97 -10.48
N LEU A 307 23.56 18.06 -9.89
CA LEU A 307 22.86 16.98 -10.60
C LEU A 307 21.85 17.53 -11.62
N ARG A 308 21.07 18.56 -11.26
CA ARG A 308 20.14 19.19 -12.21
C ARG A 308 20.84 19.76 -13.44
N ALA A 309 22.06 20.28 -13.29
CA ALA A 309 22.82 20.85 -14.39
C ALA A 309 23.20 19.82 -15.46
N THR A 310 23.19 18.52 -15.14
CA THR A 310 23.46 17.44 -16.11
C THR A 310 22.20 16.95 -16.82
N TRP A 311 21.01 17.37 -16.38
CA TRP A 311 19.74 16.89 -16.94
C TRP A 311 19.26 17.74 -18.13
N PRO A 312 18.46 17.16 -19.03
CA PRO A 312 17.82 17.91 -20.12
C PRO A 312 16.95 19.06 -19.59
N PRO A 313 16.82 20.18 -20.32
CA PRO A 313 15.96 21.29 -19.94
C PRO A 313 14.48 20.85 -19.89
N LEU A 314 13.66 21.63 -19.18
CA LEU A 314 12.22 21.39 -19.13
C LEU A 314 11.58 21.50 -20.51
N THR A 315 10.71 20.54 -20.81
CA THR A 315 9.73 20.61 -21.89
C THR A 315 8.68 21.69 -21.57
N PRO A 316 8.28 22.53 -22.55
CA PRO A 316 7.23 23.51 -22.34
C PRO A 316 5.90 22.83 -21.97
N GLN A 317 5.22 23.34 -20.93
CA GLN A 317 3.96 22.79 -20.41
C GLN A 317 2.73 23.36 -21.14
N SER A 318 1.61 22.63 -21.08
CA SER A 318 0.31 22.98 -21.66
C SER A 318 -0.26 24.33 -21.14
N ARG A 319 -1.09 24.98 -21.98
CA ARG A 319 -1.54 26.38 -21.84
C ARG A 319 -2.65 26.54 -20.79
N GLU A 320 -2.78 27.75 -20.26
CA GLU A 320 -3.72 28.13 -19.17
C GLU A 320 -5.20 27.77 -19.41
N ALA A 321 -5.65 27.67 -20.66
CA ALA A 321 -7.04 27.38 -21.02
C ALA A 321 -7.54 25.99 -20.58
N ASP A 322 -6.64 25.02 -20.36
CA ASP A 322 -7.02 23.63 -20.06
C ASP A 322 -7.31 23.38 -18.56
N MET A 323 -7.02 24.35 -17.69
CA MET A 323 -7.10 24.21 -16.22
C MET A 323 -8.48 24.53 -15.61
N GLU A 324 -9.52 24.76 -16.42
CA GLU A 324 -10.86 25.14 -15.95
C GLU A 324 -11.52 24.07 -15.05
N GLY A 325 -11.85 24.42 -13.82
CA GLY A 325 -12.42 23.48 -12.83
C GLY A 325 -11.37 22.80 -11.92
N LEU A 326 -10.09 23.10 -12.08
CA LEU A 326 -9.04 22.75 -11.12
C LEU A 326 -8.80 23.93 -10.16
N ASP A 327 -8.77 23.67 -8.85
CA ASP A 327 -8.36 24.68 -7.86
C ASP A 327 -6.82 24.75 -7.79
N VAL A 328 -6.24 25.52 -8.72
CA VAL A 328 -4.78 25.70 -8.85
C VAL A 328 -4.32 26.87 -7.99
N LEU A 329 -3.45 26.60 -7.01
CA LEU A 329 -2.87 27.63 -6.12
C LEU A 329 -1.59 28.24 -6.68
N SER A 330 -0.81 27.48 -7.44
CA SER A 330 0.42 27.98 -8.05
C SER A 330 0.83 27.14 -9.25
N GLN A 331 1.25 27.81 -10.33
CA GLN A 331 1.89 27.21 -11.49
C GLN A 331 3.32 27.73 -11.62
N ARG A 332 4.29 26.84 -11.75
CA ARG A 332 5.73 27.13 -11.88
C ARG A 332 6.33 26.21 -12.94
N PRO A 333 7.53 26.52 -13.48
CA PRO A 333 8.18 25.64 -14.44
C PRO A 333 8.32 24.22 -13.88
N GLY A 334 7.66 23.26 -14.53
CA GLY A 334 7.70 21.86 -14.13
C GLY A 334 6.81 21.51 -12.93
N LEU A 335 6.05 22.42 -12.32
CA LEU A 335 5.31 22.18 -11.08
C LEU A 335 3.93 22.86 -11.07
N LEU A 336 2.90 22.07 -10.77
CA LEU A 336 1.55 22.55 -10.49
C LEU A 336 1.22 22.24 -9.02
N VAL A 337 0.65 23.19 -8.30
CA VAL A 337 0.22 22.99 -6.91
C VAL A 337 -1.26 23.26 -6.78
N LEU A 338 -2.00 22.23 -6.40
CA LEU A 338 -3.45 22.22 -6.30
C LEU A 338 -3.89 22.41 -4.84
N ASN A 339 -5.09 22.92 -4.66
CA ASN A 339 -5.79 22.91 -3.39
C ASN A 339 -6.68 21.67 -3.31
N LYS A 340 -6.21 20.60 -2.66
CA LYS A 340 -7.01 19.39 -2.49
C LYS A 340 -8.10 19.65 -1.43
N PRO A 341 -9.40 19.49 -1.74
CA PRO A 341 -10.44 19.54 -0.73
C PRO A 341 -10.35 18.33 0.22
N ALA A 342 -10.96 18.45 1.40
CA ALA A 342 -11.10 17.32 2.31
C ALA A 342 -12.19 16.36 1.83
N GLY A 343 -12.03 15.07 2.12
CA GLY A 343 -12.96 14.02 1.72
C GLY A 343 -12.72 13.45 0.32
N VAL A 344 -11.87 14.08 -0.49
CA VAL A 344 -11.51 13.61 -1.84
C VAL A 344 -10.18 12.85 -1.79
N ARG A 345 -10.07 11.72 -2.50
CA ARG A 345 -8.81 10.96 -2.55
C ARG A 345 -7.77 11.72 -3.38
N THR A 346 -6.49 11.49 -3.09
CA THR A 346 -5.42 12.08 -3.92
C THR A 346 -5.55 11.56 -5.36
N GLU A 347 -5.84 10.26 -5.52
CA GLU A 347 -6.02 9.63 -6.84
C GLU A 347 -7.11 10.31 -7.68
N ASP A 348 -8.30 10.57 -7.11
CA ASP A 348 -9.40 11.25 -7.81
C ASP A 348 -8.99 12.66 -8.30
N THR A 349 -8.16 13.36 -7.51
CA THR A 349 -7.63 14.68 -7.90
C THR A 349 -6.63 14.55 -9.05
N LEU A 350 -5.77 13.53 -9.03
CA LEU A 350 -4.83 13.25 -10.11
C LEU A 350 -5.55 12.87 -11.40
N GLU A 351 -6.65 12.11 -11.33
CA GLU A 351 -7.48 11.77 -12.50
C GLU A 351 -8.07 13.01 -13.16
N GLN A 352 -8.53 14.00 -12.38
CA GLN A 352 -9.00 15.28 -12.92
C GLN A 352 -7.89 16.04 -13.64
N VAL A 353 -6.67 15.99 -13.12
CA VAL A 353 -5.50 16.67 -13.69
C VAL A 353 -4.97 15.92 -14.91
N ALA A 354 -5.16 14.59 -14.99
CA ALA A 354 -4.71 13.74 -16.08
C ALA A 354 -5.31 14.10 -17.44
N ARG A 355 -6.41 14.87 -17.48
CA ARG A 355 -6.94 15.46 -18.71
C ARG A 355 -5.98 16.46 -19.37
N LEU A 356 -5.02 17.00 -18.61
CA LEU A 356 -3.98 17.92 -19.08
C LEU A 356 -2.78 17.21 -19.73
N GLY A 357 -2.70 15.88 -19.61
CA GLY A 357 -1.58 15.07 -20.04
C GLY A 357 -1.15 14.06 -18.98
N LYS A 358 0.06 13.50 -19.16
CA LYS A 358 0.65 12.62 -18.13
C LYS A 358 0.85 13.41 -16.83
N VAL A 359 0.52 12.80 -15.71
CA VAL A 359 0.66 13.40 -14.38
C VAL A 359 1.52 12.50 -13.52
N THR A 360 2.48 13.11 -12.85
CA THR A 360 3.31 12.48 -11.84
C THR A 360 2.99 13.07 -10.48
N GLU A 361 2.62 12.20 -9.55
CA GLU A 361 2.37 12.55 -8.16
C GLU A 361 3.69 12.85 -7.45
N ILE A 362 3.83 14.03 -6.85
CA ILE A 362 5.04 14.38 -6.07
C ILE A 362 4.88 14.08 -4.59
N SER A 363 3.66 14.23 -4.07
CA SER A 363 3.34 13.88 -2.69
C SER A 363 1.85 13.62 -2.54
N ARG A 364 1.46 12.99 -1.43
CA ARG A 364 0.07 12.67 -1.10
C ARG A 364 -0.46 13.50 0.05
N LEU A 365 -1.78 13.59 0.10
CA LEU A 365 -2.55 14.01 1.26
C LEU A 365 -3.60 12.93 1.57
N ASP A 366 -3.79 12.63 2.84
CA ASP A 366 -4.84 11.70 3.26
C ASP A 366 -6.22 12.22 2.81
N VAL A 367 -7.17 11.31 2.62
CA VAL A 367 -8.55 11.64 2.19
C VAL A 367 -9.16 12.79 3.02
N PRO A 368 -9.20 12.75 4.37
CA PRO A 368 -9.81 13.83 5.16
C PRO A 368 -8.96 15.11 5.24
N THR A 369 -7.72 15.09 4.74
CA THR A 369 -6.79 16.21 4.83
C THR A 369 -6.97 17.14 3.63
N SER A 370 -7.05 18.44 3.89
CA SER A 370 -7.15 19.49 2.85
C SER A 370 -5.82 20.22 2.63
N GLY A 371 -5.65 20.91 1.50
CA GLY A 371 -4.55 21.86 1.27
C GLY A 371 -3.62 21.48 0.12
N LEU A 372 -2.34 21.85 0.24
CA LEU A 372 -1.37 21.83 -0.86
C LEU A 372 -1.04 20.42 -1.39
N LEU A 373 -1.40 20.16 -2.64
CA LEU A 373 -1.05 18.95 -3.38
C LEU A 373 -0.16 19.32 -4.60
N PRO A 374 1.17 19.18 -4.50
CA PRO A 374 2.07 19.38 -5.62
C PRO A 374 2.06 18.19 -6.59
N VAL A 375 2.00 18.48 -7.88
CA VAL A 375 2.01 17.50 -8.97
C VAL A 375 2.88 18.02 -10.13
N VAL A 376 3.36 17.10 -10.96
CA VAL A 376 4.11 17.41 -12.19
C VAL A 376 3.28 16.97 -13.38
N LEU A 377 3.10 17.85 -14.36
CA LEU A 377 2.41 17.55 -15.63
C LEU A 377 3.38 16.94 -16.64
N ASP A 378 3.97 15.80 -16.29
CA ASP A 378 4.85 15.00 -17.13
C ASP A 378 4.96 13.58 -16.56
N ASP A 379 5.68 12.69 -17.24
CA ASP A 379 5.93 11.34 -16.75
C ASP A 379 6.98 11.26 -15.62
N GLU A 380 6.98 10.12 -14.94
CA GLU A 380 7.86 9.81 -13.79
C GLU A 380 9.35 9.93 -14.10
N THR A 381 9.73 9.77 -15.37
CA THR A 381 11.12 9.83 -15.84
C THR A 381 11.54 11.23 -16.28
N SER A 382 10.60 12.17 -16.34
CA SER A 382 10.85 13.56 -16.71
C SER A 382 11.81 14.26 -15.76
N THR A 383 12.52 15.27 -16.28
CA THR A 383 13.42 16.10 -15.47
C THR A 383 12.69 16.81 -14.34
N ALA A 384 11.44 17.25 -14.56
CA ALA A 384 10.62 17.88 -13.55
C ALA A 384 10.25 16.92 -12.41
N ALA A 385 9.76 15.72 -12.76
CA ALA A 385 9.43 14.69 -11.78
C ALA A 385 10.64 14.34 -10.93
N ARG A 386 11.79 14.09 -11.57
CA ARG A 386 13.06 13.83 -10.90
C ARG A 386 13.44 14.95 -9.93
N TRP A 387 13.40 16.21 -10.37
CA TRP A 387 13.76 17.37 -9.55
C TRP A 387 12.87 17.56 -8.33
N TYR A 388 11.55 17.51 -8.50
CA TYR A 388 10.63 17.77 -7.39
C TYR A 388 10.53 16.55 -6.46
N LYS A 389 10.47 15.31 -6.96
CA LYS A 389 10.46 14.11 -6.11
C LYS A 389 11.73 13.99 -5.27
N ALA A 390 12.90 14.30 -5.85
CA ALA A 390 14.17 14.28 -5.12
C ALA A 390 14.17 15.17 -3.88
N GLN A 391 13.44 16.29 -3.91
CA GLN A 391 13.35 17.17 -2.76
C GLN A 391 12.48 16.60 -1.63
N PHE A 392 11.44 15.84 -1.96
CA PHE A 392 10.61 15.16 -0.96
C PHE A 392 11.34 13.94 -0.37
N ALA A 393 11.88 13.07 -1.23
CA ALA A 393 12.67 11.93 -0.81
C ALA A 393 13.95 12.35 -0.06
N GLY A 394 14.57 13.46 -0.48
CA GLY A 394 15.77 14.06 0.13
C GLY A 394 15.51 14.90 1.38
N ARG A 395 14.27 14.98 1.89
CA ARG A 395 13.89 15.79 3.06
C ARG A 395 14.27 17.28 2.92
N LEU A 396 14.33 17.78 1.68
CA LEU A 396 14.56 19.19 1.38
C LEU A 396 13.26 19.99 1.36
N ALA A 397 12.19 19.40 0.83
CA ALA A 397 10.85 19.97 0.86
C ALA A 397 10.29 19.95 2.29
N ARG A 398 9.66 21.05 2.71
CA ARG A 398 9.07 21.21 4.04
C ARG A 398 7.58 21.49 3.90
N LYS A 399 6.77 20.76 4.65
CA LYS A 399 5.33 21.02 4.78
C LYS A 399 5.02 21.53 6.18
N GLU A 400 4.13 22.51 6.25
CA GLU A 400 3.54 22.99 7.50
C GLU A 400 2.03 22.77 7.45
N TYR A 401 1.51 22.23 8.53
CA TYR A 401 0.10 21.93 8.70
C TYR A 401 -0.46 22.80 9.81
N LEU A 402 -1.69 23.24 9.63
CA LEU A 402 -2.51 23.82 10.68
C LEU A 402 -3.48 22.73 11.15
N CYS A 403 -3.48 22.45 12.45
CA CYS A 403 -4.40 21.50 13.07
C CYS A 403 -4.94 22.04 14.39
N LEU A 404 -6.14 21.61 14.77
CA LEU A 404 -6.73 21.92 16.06
C LEU A 404 -6.73 20.63 16.89
N CYS A 405 -6.25 20.71 18.13
CA CYS A 405 -6.15 19.57 19.04
C CYS A 405 -7.06 19.77 20.25
N GLU A 406 -7.62 18.67 20.76
CA GLU A 406 -8.27 18.65 22.08
C GLU A 406 -7.19 18.49 23.15
N GLY A 407 -7.15 19.42 24.10
CA GLY A 407 -6.11 19.51 25.13
C GLY A 407 -5.25 20.77 25.03
N GLU A 408 -4.45 20.99 26.06
CA GLU A 408 -3.60 22.18 26.21
C GLU A 408 -2.19 21.93 25.67
N VAL A 409 -1.73 22.83 24.79
CA VAL A 409 -0.33 22.95 24.41
C VAL A 409 0.11 24.36 24.77
N LEU A 410 0.93 24.48 25.83
CA LEU A 410 1.32 25.79 26.34
C LEU A 410 2.29 26.47 25.36
N PRO A 411 2.03 27.73 24.96
CA PRO A 411 2.96 28.47 24.09
C PRO A 411 4.36 28.63 24.68
N ALA A 412 4.48 28.61 26.00
CA ALA A 412 5.76 28.67 26.72
C ALA A 412 6.67 27.45 26.45
N ASP A 413 6.11 26.34 25.97
CA ASP A 413 6.87 25.10 25.73
C ASP A 413 7.69 25.16 24.42
N GLY A 414 7.53 26.21 23.61
CA GLY A 414 8.23 26.35 22.33
C GLY A 414 7.87 25.27 21.32
N GLU A 415 8.79 24.95 20.40
CA GLU A 415 8.60 23.87 19.43
C GLU A 415 8.86 22.51 20.11
N GLN A 416 7.79 21.73 20.29
CA GLN A 416 7.81 20.38 20.82
C GLN A 416 8.10 19.35 19.71
N ARG A 417 8.58 18.17 20.09
CA ARG A 417 8.97 17.09 19.16
C ARG A 417 8.39 15.75 19.60
N VAL A 418 7.84 14.99 18.65
CA VAL A 418 7.47 13.58 18.83
C VAL A 418 8.29 12.73 17.87
N GLU A 419 9.19 11.93 18.43
CA GLU A 419 10.13 11.06 17.70
C GLU A 419 9.79 9.57 17.93
N LEU A 420 8.55 9.21 17.63
CA LEU A 420 8.04 7.86 17.85
C LEU A 420 7.86 7.15 16.50
N PRO A 421 8.44 5.95 16.29
CA PRO A 421 8.28 5.24 15.03
C PRO A 421 6.81 4.85 14.77
N LEU A 422 6.44 4.80 13.49
CA LEU A 422 5.09 4.50 13.06
C LEU A 422 5.02 3.25 12.19
N ARG A 423 4.13 2.33 12.55
CA ARG A 423 3.80 1.14 11.76
C ARG A 423 2.39 1.27 11.21
N ILE A 424 2.18 0.88 9.95
CA ILE A 424 0.84 0.76 9.38
C ILE A 424 0.25 -0.54 9.90
N LEU A 425 -0.86 -0.43 10.65
CA LEU A 425 -1.67 -1.55 11.06
C LEU A 425 -2.63 -1.90 9.91
N PRO A 426 -2.76 -3.20 9.58
CA PRO A 426 -3.65 -3.63 8.51
C PRO A 426 -5.10 -3.22 8.79
N PRO A 427 -5.90 -3.06 7.73
CA PRO A 427 -7.32 -2.86 7.88
C PRO A 427 -7.90 -4.12 8.53
N GLY A 428 -8.33 -4.04 9.79
CA GLY A 428 -9.20 -5.07 10.36
C GLY A 428 -10.57 -5.01 9.67
N SER A 429 -11.63 -4.72 10.43
CA SER A 429 -12.95 -4.40 9.87
C SER A 429 -13.08 -2.94 9.35
N GLY A 430 -11.97 -2.21 9.21
CA GLY A 430 -11.95 -0.77 8.91
C GLY A 430 -10.81 -0.39 7.98
N THR A 431 -10.40 0.88 7.95
CA THR A 431 -9.27 1.33 7.11
C THR A 431 -7.93 1.13 7.80
N ALA A 432 -6.88 0.83 7.04
CA ALA A 432 -5.51 0.81 7.54
C ALA A 432 -5.17 2.13 8.25
N ARG A 433 -4.39 2.06 9.34
CA ARG A 433 -4.01 3.24 10.12
C ARG A 433 -2.59 3.13 10.61
N ALA A 434 -1.88 4.24 10.70
CA ALA A 434 -0.58 4.26 11.40
C ALA A 434 -0.80 4.18 12.91
N ALA A 435 0.09 3.52 13.63
CA ALA A 435 0.15 3.55 15.08
C ALA A 435 1.60 3.68 15.54
N VAL A 436 1.79 4.29 16.72
CA VAL A 436 3.09 4.28 17.38
C VAL A 436 3.42 2.84 17.75
N ASP A 437 4.55 2.37 17.23
CA ASP A 437 5.02 1.00 17.42
C ASP A 437 6.55 1.03 17.37
N PRO A 438 7.26 0.48 18.37
CA PRO A 438 8.72 0.40 18.36
C PRO A 438 9.31 -0.31 17.13
N LEU A 439 8.55 -1.21 16.49
CA LEU A 439 8.92 -1.89 15.24
C LEU A 439 8.49 -1.10 13.99
N GLY A 440 7.96 0.11 14.17
CA GLY A 440 7.56 1.01 13.10
C GLY A 440 8.75 1.67 12.39
N ARG A 441 8.46 2.37 11.30
CA ARG A 441 9.46 3.19 10.60
C ARG A 441 9.65 4.50 11.34
N GLU A 442 10.89 4.98 11.42
CA GLU A 442 11.21 6.27 12.02
C GLU A 442 10.29 7.38 11.50
N ALA A 443 9.76 8.13 12.47
CA ALA A 443 8.91 9.27 12.23
C ALA A 443 9.21 10.41 13.22
N LEU A 444 9.20 11.64 12.71
CA LEU A 444 9.44 12.86 13.48
C LEU A 444 8.44 13.93 13.09
N THR A 445 7.71 14.43 14.08
CA THR A 445 6.82 15.60 13.95
C THR A 445 7.24 16.66 14.94
N CYS A 446 7.59 17.84 14.45
CA CYS A 446 7.73 19.03 15.29
C CYS A 446 6.40 19.78 15.32
N TYR A 447 6.01 20.34 16.45
CA TYR A 447 4.79 21.12 16.56
C TYR A 447 4.89 22.22 17.61
N GLU A 448 4.14 23.30 17.41
CA GLU A 448 4.11 24.46 18.31
C GLU A 448 2.67 24.98 18.42
N SER A 449 2.30 25.44 19.62
CA SER A 449 1.01 26.09 19.86
C SER A 449 1.00 27.49 19.24
N LEU A 450 -0.07 27.82 18.54
CA LEU A 450 -0.32 29.14 17.98
C LEU A 450 -1.36 29.92 18.80
N ALA A 451 -2.34 29.21 19.37
CA ALA A 451 -3.38 29.77 20.21
C ALA A 451 -4.00 28.66 21.07
N VAL A 452 -4.51 29.04 22.24
CA VAL A 452 -5.24 28.15 23.14
C VAL A 452 -6.60 28.79 23.43
N TYR A 453 -7.65 28.00 23.34
CA TYR A 453 -9.04 28.41 23.56
C TYR A 453 -9.64 27.55 24.68
N SER A 454 -10.53 28.13 25.46
CA SER A 454 -11.35 27.41 26.44
C SER A 454 -12.82 27.57 26.05
N CYS A 455 -13.51 26.46 25.80
CA CYS A 455 -14.91 26.44 25.39
C CYS A 455 -15.53 25.09 25.81
N ASP A 456 -16.77 25.09 26.30
CA ASP A 456 -17.50 23.90 26.76
C ASP A 456 -16.75 23.05 27.83
N ASN A 457 -16.08 23.70 28.78
CA ASN A 457 -15.21 23.06 29.79
C ASN A 457 -14.09 22.19 29.18
N LYS A 458 -13.73 22.45 27.92
CA LYS A 458 -12.62 21.81 27.23
C LYS A 458 -11.62 22.87 26.78
N ILE A 459 -10.36 22.43 26.67
CA ILE A 459 -9.28 23.24 26.13
C ILE A 459 -9.00 22.77 24.71
N TRP A 460 -8.83 23.74 23.81
CA TRP A 460 -8.54 23.51 22.40
C TRP A 460 -7.27 24.26 22.02
N SER A 461 -6.30 23.57 21.43
CA SER A 461 -5.05 24.19 21.01
C SER A 461 -4.93 24.20 19.49
N LEU A 462 -4.80 25.40 18.91
CA LEU A 462 -4.43 25.57 17.51
C LEU A 462 -2.93 25.37 17.37
N VAL A 463 -2.53 24.39 16.57
CA VAL A 463 -1.16 23.90 16.48
C VAL A 463 -0.64 24.01 15.05
N ARG A 464 0.59 24.47 14.91
CA ARG A 464 1.37 24.33 13.68
C ARG A 464 2.19 23.05 13.76
N ALA A 465 1.93 22.08 12.90
CA ALA A 465 2.66 20.82 12.84
C ALA A 465 3.54 20.74 11.58
N LYS A 466 4.78 20.28 11.74
CA LYS A 466 5.80 20.15 10.70
C LYS A 466 6.30 18.70 10.68
N PRO A 467 5.68 17.80 9.88
CA PRO A 467 6.15 16.43 9.74
C PRO A 467 7.49 16.44 9.00
N LYS A 468 8.56 16.01 9.69
CA LYS A 468 9.92 15.91 9.12
C LYS A 468 10.12 14.61 8.34
N THR A 469 9.27 13.64 8.61
CA THR A 469 9.15 12.36 7.90
C THR A 469 7.77 12.31 7.24
N GLY A 470 7.65 11.71 6.05
CA GLY A 470 6.40 11.67 5.29
C GLY A 470 5.61 10.37 5.49
N ARG A 471 5.28 9.98 6.73
CA ARG A 471 4.53 8.73 7.00
C ARG A 471 3.01 8.95 6.92
N MET A 472 2.27 7.88 6.63
CA MET A 472 0.79 7.87 6.61
C MET A 472 0.24 8.29 7.98
N HIS A 473 -0.78 9.15 8.00
CA HIS A 473 -1.43 9.64 9.23
C HIS A 473 -0.48 10.22 10.29
N GLN A 474 0.74 10.63 9.94
CA GLN A 474 1.80 10.84 10.92
C GLN A 474 1.45 11.84 12.02
N ILE A 475 0.95 13.03 11.64
CA ILE A 475 0.58 14.08 12.59
C ILE A 475 -0.53 13.58 13.52
N ARG A 476 -1.52 12.88 12.95
CA ARG A 476 -2.69 12.35 13.66
C ARG A 476 -2.29 11.32 14.71
N ALA A 477 -1.46 10.36 14.31
CA ALA A 477 -0.96 9.31 15.20
C ALA A 477 -0.02 9.86 16.29
N HIS A 478 0.89 10.78 15.94
CA HIS A 478 1.82 11.37 16.91
C HIS A 478 1.09 12.19 17.96
N LEU A 479 0.25 13.15 17.55
CA LEU A 479 -0.42 14.04 18.51
C LEU A 479 -1.44 13.27 19.38
N ALA A 480 -2.13 12.26 18.82
CA ALA A 480 -2.96 11.37 19.64
C ALA A 480 -2.14 10.59 20.67
N SER A 481 -0.94 10.12 20.32
CA SER A 481 -0.06 9.39 21.26
C SER A 481 0.47 10.24 22.42
N THR A 482 0.49 11.56 22.24
CA THR A 482 0.85 12.52 23.31
C THR A 482 -0.36 13.00 24.11
N GLY A 483 -1.54 12.42 23.89
CA GLY A 483 -2.79 12.84 24.56
C GLY A 483 -3.43 14.09 23.96
N LEU A 484 -3.03 14.50 22.74
CA LEU A 484 -3.52 15.68 22.02
C LEU A 484 -4.18 15.29 20.69
N PRO A 485 -5.25 14.48 20.69
CA PRO A 485 -5.89 14.06 19.45
C PRO A 485 -6.44 15.27 18.68
N LEU A 486 -6.45 15.17 17.34
CA LEU A 486 -6.95 16.23 16.48
C LEU A 486 -8.48 16.27 16.54
N VAL A 487 -9.05 17.48 16.53
CA VAL A 487 -10.50 17.69 16.51
C VAL A 487 -11.08 17.16 15.20
N GLY A 488 -12.16 16.38 15.31
CA GLY A 488 -12.81 15.74 14.15
C GLY A 488 -12.12 14.48 13.64
N ASP A 489 -11.12 13.95 14.37
CA ASP A 489 -10.42 12.72 14.00
C ASP A 489 -11.15 11.47 14.51
N ARG A 490 -11.97 10.86 13.64
CA ARG A 490 -12.72 9.63 13.97
C ARG A 490 -11.85 8.37 14.10
N VAL A 491 -10.57 8.42 13.73
CA VAL A 491 -9.66 7.26 13.76
C VAL A 491 -8.81 7.25 15.03
N TYR A 492 -8.38 8.43 15.49
CA TYR A 492 -7.46 8.58 16.61
C TYR A 492 -8.05 9.30 17.83
N GLY A 493 -9.21 9.93 17.67
CA GLY A 493 -9.89 10.67 18.73
C GLY A 493 -11.39 10.47 18.69
N LEU A 494 -12.12 11.50 19.12
CA LEU A 494 -13.57 11.51 19.13
C LEU A 494 -14.13 12.24 17.89
N PRO A 495 -15.40 11.99 17.53
CA PRO A 495 -16.12 12.84 16.59
C PRO A 495 -15.99 14.32 16.99
N GLY A 496 -15.82 15.18 15.99
CA GLY A 496 -15.71 16.61 16.22
C GLY A 496 -17.01 17.20 16.78
N PRO A 497 -16.92 18.32 17.51
CA PRO A 497 -18.08 19.08 17.96
C PRO A 497 -18.87 19.63 16.77
N PHE A 498 -20.11 20.08 17.00
CA PHE A 498 -21.01 20.53 15.93
C PHE A 498 -20.42 21.66 15.07
N TRP A 499 -19.59 22.52 15.68
CA TRP A 499 -18.91 23.64 15.02
C TRP A 499 -17.65 23.25 14.23
N CYS A 500 -17.13 22.03 14.40
CA CYS A 500 -16.04 21.47 13.61
C CYS A 500 -16.43 20.07 13.08
N PRO A 501 -17.19 19.99 11.98
CA PRO A 501 -17.83 18.74 11.54
C PRO A 501 -16.87 17.70 10.93
N ARG A 502 -15.63 18.10 10.64
CA ARG A 502 -14.62 17.24 10.02
C ARG A 502 -13.26 17.40 10.68
N LEU A 503 -12.31 16.55 10.29
CA LEU A 503 -10.91 16.62 10.74
C LEU A 503 -10.31 18.01 10.51
N PHE A 504 -9.90 18.70 11.57
CA PHE A 504 -9.14 19.94 11.48
C PHE A 504 -7.66 19.63 11.20
N LEU A 505 -7.37 19.33 9.93
CA LEU A 505 -6.02 19.15 9.43
C LEU A 505 -5.90 19.73 8.01
N HIS A 506 -5.03 20.73 7.87
CA HIS A 506 -4.86 21.46 6.63
C HIS A 506 -3.37 21.67 6.31
N CYS A 507 -2.91 21.20 5.15
CA CYS A 507 -1.56 21.46 4.65
C CYS A 507 -1.49 22.92 4.19
N ARG A 508 -1.10 23.80 5.12
CA ARG A 508 -1.14 25.25 4.97
C ARG A 508 -0.01 25.79 4.13
N ARG A 509 1.21 25.26 4.28
CA ARG A 509 2.40 25.78 3.59
C ARG A 509 3.29 24.68 3.06
N LEU A 510 3.81 24.88 1.86
CA LEU A 510 4.83 24.05 1.21
C LEU A 510 6.02 24.93 0.86
N THR A 511 7.21 24.55 1.30
CA THR A 511 8.46 25.21 0.94
C THR A 511 9.41 24.21 0.28
N LEU A 512 9.88 24.53 -0.92
CA LEU A 512 10.80 23.71 -1.71
C LEU A 512 11.68 24.59 -2.60
N LEU A 513 12.57 24.02 -3.39
CA LEU A 513 13.35 24.72 -4.42
C LEU A 513 12.61 24.71 -5.75
N GLY A 514 12.35 25.90 -6.29
CA GLY A 514 11.83 26.06 -7.65
C GLY A 514 12.83 25.57 -8.70
N TRP A 515 12.39 25.51 -9.95
CA TRP A 515 13.26 25.13 -11.08
C TRP A 515 14.47 26.06 -11.25
N ASP A 516 14.39 27.31 -10.81
CA ASP A 516 15.52 28.26 -10.78
C ASP A 516 16.54 27.93 -9.68
N GLY A 517 16.22 27.00 -8.78
CA GLY A 517 17.03 26.62 -7.62
C GLY A 517 16.95 27.59 -6.45
N LYS A 518 15.99 28.54 -6.46
CA LYS A 518 15.69 29.41 -5.31
C LYS A 518 14.59 28.78 -4.45
N GLU A 519 14.54 29.19 -3.19
CA GLU A 519 13.46 28.75 -2.30
C GLU A 519 12.12 29.36 -2.75
N LEU A 520 11.12 28.50 -2.87
CA LEU A 520 9.75 28.78 -3.25
C LEU A 520 8.85 28.36 -2.08
N SER A 521 8.07 29.29 -1.56
CA SER A 521 7.04 29.04 -0.55
C SER A 521 5.66 29.30 -1.13
N ILE A 522 4.73 28.38 -0.89
CA ILE A 522 3.34 28.44 -1.38
C ILE A 522 2.43 28.19 -0.18
N ASP A 523 1.42 29.03 -0.03
CA ASP A 523 0.43 28.95 1.06
C ASP A 523 -0.95 28.60 0.48
N ALA A 524 -1.67 27.68 1.12
CA ALA A 524 -3.07 27.39 0.80
C ALA A 524 -4.00 28.18 1.74
N PRO A 525 -5.08 28.79 1.24
CA PRO A 525 -6.07 29.45 2.10
C PRO A 525 -6.75 28.43 3.02
N LEU A 526 -7.03 28.83 4.27
CA LEU A 526 -7.78 27.98 5.18
C LEU A 526 -9.22 27.82 4.64
N PRO A 527 -9.74 26.59 4.48
CA PRO A 527 -11.10 26.35 4.01
C PRO A 527 -12.13 27.05 4.90
N ALA A 528 -13.24 27.50 4.31
CA ALA A 528 -14.28 28.28 5.01
C ALA A 528 -14.79 27.57 6.28
N GLU A 529 -15.00 26.26 6.22
CA GLU A 529 -15.44 25.42 7.34
C GLU A 529 -14.47 25.46 8.53
N LEU A 530 -13.15 25.35 8.28
CA LEU A 530 -12.14 25.38 9.33
C LEU A 530 -11.95 26.81 9.88
N ARG A 531 -12.15 27.82 9.04
CA ARG A 531 -12.16 29.22 9.47
C ARG A 531 -13.34 29.50 10.41
N ALA A 532 -14.54 29.07 10.04
CA ALA A 532 -15.74 29.21 10.87
C ALA A 532 -15.59 28.50 12.23
N ALA A 533 -14.90 27.36 12.28
CA ALA A 533 -14.58 26.68 13.53
C ALA A 533 -13.67 27.52 14.44
N LEU A 534 -12.66 28.19 13.89
CA LEU A 534 -11.80 29.12 14.66
C LEU A 534 -12.57 30.36 15.11
N GLU A 535 -13.35 30.97 14.22
CA GLU A 535 -14.20 32.12 14.54
C GLU A 535 -15.26 31.79 15.61
N HIS A 536 -15.68 30.53 15.74
CA HIS A 536 -16.52 30.08 16.84
C HIS A 536 -15.76 30.06 18.16
N LEU A 537 -14.57 29.45 18.19
CA LEU A 537 -13.74 29.40 19.39
C LEU A 537 -13.30 30.79 19.87
N GLU A 538 -12.98 31.69 18.96
CA GLU A 538 -12.61 33.08 19.27
C GLU A 538 -13.79 33.84 19.93
N ARG A 539 -15.03 33.57 19.50
CA ARG A 539 -16.23 34.19 20.07
C ARG A 539 -16.58 33.64 21.46
N GLU A 540 -16.44 32.33 21.67
CA GLU A 540 -16.76 31.70 22.97
C GLU A 540 -15.67 31.91 24.02
N ALA A 541 -14.43 32.23 23.60
CA ALA A 541 -13.32 32.56 24.50
C ALA A 541 -13.28 34.05 24.93
N SER A 542 -14.08 34.90 24.28
CA SER A 542 -14.27 36.32 24.63
C SER A 542 -15.35 36.47 25.68
#